data_AF-A0A365YUF7-F1
#
_entry.id   AF-A0A365YUF7-F1
#
_cell.length_a   1.000
_cell.length_b   1.000
_cell.length_c   1.000
_cell.angle_alpha   90.00
_cell.angle_beta   90.00
_cell.angle_gamma   90.00
#
_symmetry.space_group_name_H-M   'P 1'
#
loop_
_entity.id
_entity.type
_entity.pdbx_description
1 polymer ?
#
loop_
_entity_poly.entity_id
_entity_poly.type
_entity_poly.pdbx_seq_one_letter_code
_entity_poly.pdbx_strand_id
1 'polypeptide(L)'
;MQNHDPDRRNSMHDISDTENTWFDVIAVSEVRGMRPVRVEVAGTAMVLVSQEGEVRAFAATCPHKGAPLEKGIVCEGRIVCPWHKAEFSAHDGRLLEPLALDPLPRYPTRVRQGRVEVAPHVEPSPSSPRVAETRSVIIVGAGAAGTATAVFLREAGFAGRITLIGQEDCAPYDRTALSKNVLAGKAEHNAPPPLRPENFYETHDVVCRVGRVVAMEPETRTLRLADGESLSADHVVLAPGSTPRMLDVPGHDLKGVFTLRTSRDAQAILSSGRARRDWRVVICGGSFIAMEAAAALRQHGANVTIVADPAIPFENVLGVEIGGRLRALYEANGVVYRGGRRVAKIVGDDHVGGVILDNGESLAADTVVAGIGVRPATDFLPQSLLAGDGGIDVDGRMRVLPGIHVVGDAARFMHGGRRMRIEHWRTAQVQGRVAARAIVGMEDEFDEIPWFWTQQFGKKLEYAGYQEEFDHVEIEGDLEHFDFTATLSRQGRPVGVITGGRPDVTARMVVRPLPG
;
A
#
# COMPACT_ATOMS: atom_id res chain seq x y z
N MET A 1 11.78 57.41 22.68
CA MET A 1 11.41 57.04 24.06
C MET A 1 11.48 55.53 24.12
N GLN A 2 12.56 55.03 24.73
CA GLN A 2 12.82 53.61 24.93
C GLN A 2 11.85 53.09 25.99
N ASN A 3 11.14 51.98 25.71
CA ASN A 3 10.56 51.15 26.75
C ASN A 3 11.26 49.79 26.69
N HIS A 4 12.12 49.57 27.67
CA HIS A 4 12.70 48.28 28.01
C HIS A 4 11.61 47.39 28.61
N ASP A 5 11.40 46.21 28.04
CA ASP A 5 10.73 45.10 28.70
C ASP A 5 11.82 44.09 29.12
N PRO A 6 12.09 43.88 30.43
CA PRO A 6 13.23 43.13 30.92
C PRO A 6 12.94 41.66 31.29
N ASP A 7 11.93 41.00 30.72
CA ASP A 7 11.60 39.59 31.06
C ASP A 7 11.59 38.60 29.88
N ARG A 8 12.70 38.54 29.12
CA ARG A 8 12.97 37.43 28.18
C ARG A 8 14.33 36.77 28.41
N ARG A 9 14.60 36.36 29.65
CA ARG A 9 15.72 35.46 29.99
C ARG A 9 15.27 34.39 30.98
N ASN A 10 14.66 33.33 30.46
CA ASN A 10 14.90 31.94 30.89
C ASN A 10 13.94 30.98 30.20
N SER A 11 14.44 30.24 29.21
CA SER A 11 13.89 28.94 28.77
C SER A 11 14.88 28.26 27.80
N MET A 12 16.17 28.32 28.12
CA MET A 12 17.22 27.53 27.45
C MET A 12 18.00 26.68 28.48
N HIS A 13 17.39 26.45 29.65
CA HIS A 13 17.86 25.54 30.69
C HIS A 13 16.68 24.63 31.04
N ASP A 14 16.43 23.62 30.21
CA ASP A 14 15.70 22.40 30.63
C ASP A 14 15.76 21.27 29.59
N ILE A 15 16.17 21.54 28.35
CA ILE A 15 16.23 20.48 27.31
C ILE A 15 17.43 19.54 27.51
N SER A 16 18.52 20.01 28.14
CA SER A 16 19.73 19.20 28.34
C SER A 16 19.66 18.23 29.52
N ASP A 17 18.80 18.49 30.53
CA ASP A 17 18.72 17.65 31.74
C ASP A 17 17.81 16.42 31.53
N THR A 18 16.86 16.48 30.59
CA THR A 18 15.99 15.35 30.28
C THR A 18 16.64 14.27 29.43
N GLU A 19 17.70 14.58 28.67
CA GLU A 19 18.36 13.61 27.78
C GLU A 19 19.03 12.48 28.61
N ASN A 20 19.63 12.77 29.76
CA ASN A 20 20.27 11.74 30.59
C ASN A 20 19.42 11.26 31.78
N THR A 21 18.16 11.69 31.87
CA THR A 21 17.27 11.28 32.97
C THR A 21 16.63 9.92 32.66
N TRP A 22 16.81 8.97 33.59
CA TRP A 22 16.23 7.64 33.51
C TRP A 22 14.94 7.58 34.31
N PHE A 23 13.87 7.10 33.68
CA PHE A 23 12.56 6.95 34.29
C PHE A 23 12.24 5.48 34.48
N ASP A 24 11.99 5.14 35.73
CA ASP A 24 11.54 3.83 36.17
C ASP A 24 10.06 3.65 35.77
N VAL A 25 9.78 2.70 34.85
CA VAL A 25 8.46 2.61 34.18
C VAL A 25 7.64 1.39 34.59
N ILE A 26 8.21 0.19 34.58
CA ILE A 26 7.46 -1.04 34.86
C ILE A 26 8.38 -2.16 35.37
N ALA A 27 7.83 -3.18 36.04
CA ALA A 27 8.61 -4.35 36.40
C ALA A 27 8.94 -5.17 35.14
N VAL A 28 10.16 -5.71 35.04
CA VAL A 28 10.58 -6.51 33.88
C VAL A 28 9.67 -7.73 33.65
N SER A 29 9.06 -8.25 34.72
CA SER A 29 8.12 -9.37 34.68
C SER A 29 6.77 -9.05 34.03
N GLU A 30 6.44 -7.77 33.86
CA GLU A 30 5.18 -7.32 33.23
C GLU A 30 5.34 -7.10 31.73
N VAL A 31 6.58 -6.98 31.23
CA VAL A 31 6.88 -6.91 29.80
C VAL A 31 7.07 -8.34 29.27
N ARG A 32 5.96 -9.06 29.08
CA ARG A 32 5.97 -10.46 28.64
C ARG A 32 4.98 -10.74 27.52
N GLY A 33 5.29 -11.74 26.72
CA GLY A 33 4.41 -12.28 25.69
C GLY A 33 4.48 -11.53 24.37
N MET A 34 3.51 -11.82 23.51
CA MET A 34 3.50 -11.34 22.12
C MET A 34 2.91 -9.94 21.96
N ARG A 35 2.61 -9.19 23.04
CA ARG A 35 2.01 -7.85 22.93
C ARG A 35 3.00 -6.79 23.43
N PRO A 36 3.26 -5.72 22.65
CA PRO A 36 3.99 -4.58 23.16
C PRO A 36 3.24 -3.91 24.31
N VAL A 37 3.95 -3.52 25.36
CA VAL A 37 3.37 -2.87 26.55
C VAL A 37 3.53 -1.37 26.43
N ARG A 38 2.42 -0.63 26.37
CA ARG A 38 2.46 0.84 26.30
C ARG A 38 2.90 1.44 27.63
N VAL A 39 3.81 2.41 27.57
CA VAL A 39 4.20 3.29 28.68
C VAL A 39 4.25 4.74 28.21
N GLU A 40 4.18 5.68 29.14
CA GLU A 40 4.33 7.10 28.86
C GLU A 40 5.34 7.72 29.83
N VAL A 41 6.33 8.40 29.29
CA VAL A 41 7.45 9.00 30.04
C VAL A 41 7.63 10.43 29.57
N ALA A 42 7.52 11.39 30.50
CA ALA A 42 7.69 12.82 30.19
C ALA A 42 6.88 13.29 28.95
N GLY A 43 5.63 12.82 28.82
CA GLY A 43 4.75 13.12 27.68
C GLY A 43 5.07 12.38 26.38
N THR A 44 6.06 11.48 26.38
CA THR A 44 6.44 10.65 25.23
C THR A 44 5.88 9.24 25.39
N ALA A 45 5.01 8.84 24.46
CA ALA A 45 4.43 7.51 24.44
C ALA A 45 5.35 6.48 23.75
N MET A 46 5.59 5.37 24.43
CA MET A 46 6.46 4.30 23.97
C MET A 46 5.79 2.93 24.12
N VAL A 47 6.32 1.93 23.45
CA VAL A 47 6.01 0.52 23.71
C VAL A 47 7.27 -0.22 24.13
N LEU A 48 7.13 -1.06 25.15
CA LEU A 48 8.16 -1.96 25.63
C LEU A 48 7.94 -3.34 25.03
N VAL A 49 9.03 -3.92 24.52
CA VAL A 49 9.04 -5.26 23.93
C VAL A 49 10.12 -6.07 24.63
N SER A 50 9.80 -7.30 25.01
CA SER A 50 10.78 -8.27 25.52
C SER A 50 11.08 -9.32 24.46
N GLN A 51 12.37 -9.46 24.12
CA GLN A 51 12.88 -10.49 23.23
C GLN A 51 14.20 -11.03 23.80
N GLU A 52 14.37 -12.35 23.80
CA GLU A 52 15.61 -13.02 24.22
C GLU A 52 16.10 -12.61 25.62
N GLY A 53 15.18 -12.30 26.53
CA GLY A 53 15.49 -11.91 27.90
C GLY A 53 15.84 -10.43 28.09
N GLU A 54 15.86 -9.64 27.01
CA GLU A 54 16.12 -8.20 27.05
C GLU A 54 14.84 -7.40 26.77
N VAL A 55 14.70 -6.25 27.43
CA VAL A 55 13.60 -5.31 27.22
C VAL A 55 14.11 -4.10 26.46
N ARG A 56 13.39 -3.69 25.42
CA ARG A 56 13.69 -2.53 24.58
C ARG A 56 12.45 -1.64 24.45
N ALA A 57 12.68 -0.33 24.32
CA ALA A 57 11.63 0.67 24.14
C ALA A 57 11.65 1.25 22.71
N PHE A 58 10.46 1.37 22.13
CA PHE A 58 10.23 1.91 20.79
C PHE A 58 9.10 2.92 20.80
N ALA A 59 8.97 3.73 19.74
CA ALA A 59 7.84 4.64 19.59
C ALA A 59 6.51 3.89 19.66
N ALA A 60 5.50 4.44 20.37
CA ALA A 60 4.23 3.75 20.53
C ALA A 60 3.38 3.66 19.26
N THR A 61 3.72 4.43 18.22
CA THR A 61 2.94 4.51 16.98
C THR A 61 3.77 4.12 15.77
N CYS A 62 3.18 3.36 14.86
CA CYS A 62 3.79 3.01 13.58
C CYS A 62 4.01 4.29 12.74
N PRO A 63 5.23 4.51 12.19
CA PRO A 63 5.55 5.72 11.43
C PRO A 63 4.77 5.85 10.10
N HIS A 64 4.08 4.80 9.64
CA HIS A 64 3.28 4.85 8.40
C HIS A 64 2.02 5.72 8.53
N LYS A 65 1.10 5.36 9.44
CA LYS A 65 -0.19 6.05 9.62
C LYS A 65 -0.56 6.23 11.09
N GLY A 66 0.41 6.12 12.01
CA GLY A 66 0.19 6.32 13.44
C GLY A 66 -0.54 5.17 14.15
N ALA A 67 -0.50 3.95 13.59
CA ALA A 67 -1.17 2.80 14.20
C ALA A 67 -0.60 2.54 15.62
N PRO A 68 -1.45 2.36 16.64
CA PRO A 68 -0.99 2.08 18.00
C PRO A 68 -0.35 0.69 18.07
N LEU A 69 0.96 0.62 18.32
CA LEU A 69 1.73 -0.62 18.28
C LEU A 69 1.43 -1.55 19.46
N GLU A 70 0.88 -1.03 20.56
CA GLU A 70 0.36 -1.85 21.66
C GLU A 70 -0.81 -2.75 21.24
N LYS A 71 -1.49 -2.42 20.13
CA LYS A 71 -2.51 -3.27 19.50
C LYS A 71 -1.95 -4.24 18.47
N GLY A 72 -0.65 -4.14 18.17
CA GLY A 72 0.08 -5.06 17.30
C GLY A 72 0.52 -6.32 18.03
N ILE A 73 1.44 -7.04 17.40
CA ILE A 73 2.06 -8.24 17.96
C ILE A 73 3.59 -8.19 17.84
N VAL A 74 4.25 -8.96 18.70
CA VAL A 74 5.66 -9.33 18.60
C VAL A 74 5.72 -10.80 18.24
N CYS A 75 6.34 -11.14 17.12
CA CYS A 75 6.41 -12.49 16.59
C CYS A 75 7.72 -12.67 15.80
N GLU A 76 8.44 -13.78 16.01
CA GLU A 76 9.71 -14.09 15.33
C GLU A 76 10.75 -12.94 15.35
N GLY A 77 10.86 -12.24 16.48
CA GLY A 77 11.78 -11.11 16.64
C GLY A 77 11.36 -9.84 15.89
N ARG A 78 10.06 -9.71 15.56
CA ARG A 78 9.50 -8.58 14.82
C ARG A 78 8.33 -7.95 15.54
N ILE A 79 8.27 -6.62 15.54
CA ILE A 79 7.10 -5.82 15.91
C ILE A 79 6.25 -5.63 14.65
N VAL A 80 5.02 -6.14 14.67
CA VAL A 80 4.11 -6.10 13.52
C VAL A 80 3.01 -5.08 13.76
N CYS A 81 2.91 -4.12 12.85
CA CYS A 81 1.87 -3.10 12.89
C CYS A 81 0.47 -3.73 12.72
N PRO A 82 -0.50 -3.39 13.59
CA PRO A 82 -1.83 -4.00 13.53
C PRO A 82 -2.62 -3.60 12.28
N TRP A 83 -2.37 -2.41 11.73
CA TRP A 83 -3.16 -1.90 10.60
C TRP A 83 -2.66 -2.38 9.25
N HIS A 84 -1.34 -2.35 9.01
CA HIS A 84 -0.81 -2.49 7.66
C HIS A 84 0.35 -3.48 7.56
N LYS A 85 0.61 -4.24 8.64
CA LYS A 85 1.62 -5.31 8.64
C LYS A 85 3.01 -4.84 8.22
N ALA A 86 3.32 -3.58 8.50
CA ALA A 86 4.71 -3.11 8.53
C ALA A 86 5.43 -3.85 9.65
N GLU A 87 6.65 -4.30 9.38
CA GLU A 87 7.45 -5.09 10.30
C GLU A 87 8.72 -4.34 10.66
N PHE A 88 8.98 -4.28 11.95
CA PHE A 88 10.19 -3.68 12.50
C PHE A 88 10.93 -4.75 13.30
N SER A 89 12.25 -4.73 13.27
CA SER A 89 13.06 -5.57 14.13
C SER A 89 12.81 -5.22 15.59
N ALA A 90 12.43 -6.20 16.40
CA ALA A 90 12.28 -6.02 17.84
C ALA A 90 13.64 -5.88 18.56
N HIS A 91 14.77 -6.08 17.85
CA HIS A 91 16.11 -5.86 18.37
C HIS A 91 16.57 -4.40 18.25
N ASP A 92 16.32 -3.74 17.12
CA ASP A 92 16.93 -2.45 16.79
C ASP A 92 16.00 -1.48 16.03
N GLY A 93 14.72 -1.81 15.89
CA GLY A 93 13.73 -0.91 15.29
C GLY A 93 13.90 -0.72 13.78
N ARG A 94 14.89 -1.36 13.13
CA ARG A 94 15.06 -1.26 11.68
C ARG A 94 13.80 -1.74 10.96
N LEU A 95 13.47 -1.08 9.86
CA LEU A 95 12.38 -1.50 8.98
C LEU A 95 12.76 -2.82 8.30
N LEU A 96 11.96 -3.87 8.49
CA LEU A 96 12.18 -5.17 7.87
C LEU A 96 11.28 -5.37 6.65
N GLU A 97 10.00 -5.06 6.81
CA GLU A 97 9.02 -5.11 5.73
C GLU A 97 8.15 -3.85 5.72
N PRO A 98 7.79 -3.34 4.52
CA PRO A 98 6.85 -2.24 4.38
C PRO A 98 5.44 -2.69 4.86
N LEU A 99 4.44 -1.84 5.06
CA LEU A 99 4.13 -0.55 4.43
C LEU A 99 4.84 0.69 4.97
N ALA A 100 5.46 0.61 6.15
CA ALA A 100 6.25 1.73 6.63
C ALA A 100 7.45 1.98 5.70
N LEU A 101 7.90 3.23 5.64
CA LEU A 101 9.07 3.67 4.87
C LEU A 101 10.11 4.36 5.76
N ASP A 102 9.93 4.27 7.08
CA ASP A 102 10.86 4.73 8.10
C ASP A 102 11.08 3.62 9.13
N PRO A 103 12.26 3.54 9.75
CA PRO A 103 12.48 2.69 10.91
C PRO A 103 11.64 3.17 12.11
N LEU A 104 11.49 2.31 13.10
CA LEU A 104 10.81 2.64 14.35
C LEU A 104 11.79 3.35 15.31
N PRO A 105 11.49 4.57 15.77
CA PRO A 105 12.35 5.26 16.73
C PRO A 105 12.53 4.44 18.01
N ARG A 106 13.75 4.48 18.54
CA ARG A 106 14.15 3.76 19.76
C ARG A 106 14.44 4.72 20.89
N TYR A 107 14.36 4.20 22.10
CA TYR A 107 14.67 4.94 23.32
C TYR A 107 15.63 4.12 24.19
N PRO A 108 16.65 4.75 24.80
CA PRO A 108 17.58 4.04 25.65
C PRO A 108 16.84 3.32 26.77
N THR A 109 17.12 2.03 26.93
CA THR A 109 16.43 1.16 27.86
C THR A 109 17.46 0.40 28.69
N ARG A 110 17.23 0.28 30.00
CA ARG A 110 18.05 -0.57 30.87
C ARG A 110 17.19 -1.26 31.92
N VAL A 111 17.67 -2.40 32.43
CA VAL A 111 17.04 -3.10 33.54
C VAL A 111 17.90 -2.92 34.79
N ARG A 112 17.32 -2.35 35.85
CA ARG A 112 17.98 -2.15 37.14
C ARG A 112 17.10 -2.72 38.25
N GLN A 113 17.66 -3.64 39.04
CA GLN A 113 16.94 -4.27 40.18
C GLN A 113 15.56 -4.86 39.80
N GLY A 114 15.46 -5.47 38.61
CA GLY A 114 14.21 -6.08 38.12
C GLY A 114 13.18 -5.07 37.58
N ARG A 115 13.55 -3.79 37.45
CA ARG A 115 12.71 -2.74 36.87
C ARG A 115 13.29 -2.22 35.56
N VAL A 116 12.40 -1.90 34.63
CA VAL A 116 12.75 -1.28 33.35
C VAL A 116 12.83 0.22 33.57
N GLU A 117 13.95 0.81 33.19
CA GLU A 117 14.16 2.25 33.16
C GLU A 117 14.38 2.70 31.70
N VAL A 118 13.78 3.84 31.30
CA VAL A 118 13.84 4.38 29.92
C VAL A 118 14.20 5.86 29.95
N ALA A 119 14.98 6.33 28.97
CA ALA A 119 15.26 7.76 28.75
C ALA A 119 14.40 8.31 27.58
N PRO A 120 13.80 9.51 27.71
CA PRO A 120 12.82 10.03 26.74
C PRO A 120 13.42 10.76 25.54
N HIS A 121 14.64 10.43 25.13
CA HIS A 121 15.26 10.94 23.90
C HIS A 121 15.38 9.82 22.87
N VAL A 122 15.28 10.17 21.59
CA VAL A 122 15.36 9.20 20.50
C VAL A 122 16.82 8.83 20.27
N GLU A 123 17.13 7.53 20.25
CA GLU A 123 18.44 7.05 19.82
C GLU A 123 18.57 7.16 18.30
N PRO A 124 19.74 7.58 17.78
CA PRO A 124 20.01 7.51 16.35
C PRO A 124 19.82 6.08 15.83
N SER A 125 19.12 5.95 14.70
CA SER A 125 19.01 4.67 14.01
C SER A 125 20.38 4.24 13.47
N PRO A 126 20.71 2.93 13.48
CA PRO A 126 21.91 2.44 12.83
C PRO A 126 21.86 2.77 11.32
N SER A 127 22.95 3.33 10.78
CA SER A 127 23.08 3.58 9.34
C SER A 127 23.83 2.44 8.65
N SER A 128 23.36 2.00 7.49
CA SER A 128 24.11 1.07 6.66
C SER A 128 25.39 1.72 6.11
N PRO A 129 26.50 0.98 5.97
CA PRO A 129 27.70 1.47 5.31
C PRO A 129 27.41 1.94 3.88
N ARG A 130 28.02 3.06 3.48
CA ARG A 130 27.88 3.59 2.12
C ARG A 130 28.54 2.66 1.10
N VAL A 131 27.85 2.37 0.00
CA VAL A 131 28.30 1.52 -1.10
C VAL A 131 27.93 2.11 -2.46
N ALA A 132 28.63 1.70 -3.53
CA ALA A 132 28.29 2.01 -4.92
C ALA A 132 28.19 3.52 -5.26
N GLU A 133 29.04 4.35 -4.66
CA GLU A 133 29.05 5.83 -4.81
C GLU A 133 29.13 6.33 -6.25
N THR A 134 29.82 5.60 -7.13
CA THR A 134 30.00 5.99 -8.55
C THR A 134 28.91 5.48 -9.47
N ARG A 135 27.96 4.68 -8.97
CA ARG A 135 26.90 4.06 -9.78
C ARG A 135 25.68 4.98 -9.92
N SER A 136 24.84 4.72 -10.91
CA SER A 136 23.53 5.34 -11.05
C SER A 136 22.38 4.34 -11.16
N VAL A 137 21.23 4.72 -10.61
CA VAL A 137 19.96 3.98 -10.74
C VAL A 137 18.89 4.92 -11.30
N ILE A 138 18.18 4.49 -12.35
CA ILE A 138 16.93 5.13 -12.78
C ILE A 138 15.76 4.22 -12.40
N ILE A 139 14.76 4.79 -11.75
CA ILE A 139 13.51 4.13 -11.37
C ILE A 139 12.38 4.70 -12.21
N VAL A 140 11.74 3.86 -13.02
CA VAL A 140 10.62 4.25 -13.90
C VAL A 140 9.30 3.93 -13.22
N GLY A 141 8.65 4.96 -12.66
CA GLY A 141 7.36 4.84 -12.00
C GLY A 141 7.41 5.31 -10.55
N ALA A 142 6.86 6.49 -10.28
CA ALA A 142 6.84 7.11 -8.96
C ALA A 142 5.63 6.70 -8.10
N GLY A 143 5.31 5.40 -8.10
CA GLY A 143 4.25 4.80 -7.27
C GLY A 143 4.80 4.10 -6.02
N ALA A 144 4.02 3.18 -5.45
CA ALA A 144 4.39 2.40 -4.26
C ALA A 144 5.76 1.71 -4.43
N ALA A 145 5.92 0.94 -5.50
CA ALA A 145 7.12 0.15 -5.74
C ALA A 145 8.35 1.03 -5.97
N GLY A 146 8.28 2.01 -6.87
CA GLY A 146 9.43 2.87 -7.18
C GLY A 146 9.85 3.75 -6.00
N THR A 147 8.90 4.27 -5.22
CA THR A 147 9.22 5.02 -3.99
C THR A 147 9.89 4.12 -2.96
N ALA A 148 9.36 2.91 -2.74
CA ALA A 148 9.98 1.94 -1.86
C ALA A 148 11.39 1.56 -2.32
N THR A 149 11.61 1.33 -3.63
CA THR A 149 12.96 1.08 -4.17
C THR A 149 13.92 2.23 -3.84
N ALA A 150 13.52 3.49 -4.03
CA ALA A 150 14.38 4.63 -3.69
C ALA A 150 14.72 4.68 -2.19
N VAL A 151 13.72 4.46 -1.33
CA VAL A 151 13.90 4.39 0.13
C VAL A 151 14.87 3.27 0.52
N PHE A 152 14.59 2.04 0.06
CA PHE A 152 15.38 0.87 0.42
C PHE A 152 16.78 0.86 -0.21
N LEU A 153 17.01 1.56 -1.33
CA LEU A 153 18.37 1.78 -1.85
C LEU A 153 19.19 2.59 -0.84
N ARG A 154 18.63 3.69 -0.33
CA ARG A 154 19.30 4.53 0.68
C ARG A 154 19.46 3.81 2.01
N GLU A 155 18.43 3.09 2.46
CA GLU A 155 18.51 2.28 3.68
C GLU A 155 19.61 1.21 3.56
N ALA A 156 19.75 0.56 2.40
CA ALA A 156 20.78 -0.44 2.15
C ALA A 156 22.18 0.15 1.87
N GLY A 157 22.34 1.48 2.00
CA GLY A 157 23.62 2.17 1.89
C GLY A 157 24.03 2.57 0.47
N PHE A 158 23.16 2.40 -0.54
CA PHE A 158 23.47 2.88 -1.90
C PHE A 158 23.70 4.39 -1.88
N ALA A 159 24.91 4.81 -2.21
CA ALA A 159 25.35 6.20 -2.14
C ALA A 159 25.49 6.86 -3.52
N GLY A 160 25.23 6.12 -4.59
CA GLY A 160 25.23 6.62 -5.97
C GLY A 160 24.00 7.48 -6.30
N ARG A 161 23.92 7.93 -7.55
CA ARG A 161 22.82 8.77 -8.03
C ARG A 161 21.52 7.97 -8.21
N ILE A 162 20.41 8.48 -7.70
CA ILE A 162 19.07 7.90 -7.92
C ILE A 162 18.20 8.93 -8.64
N THR A 163 17.61 8.53 -9.77
CA THR A 163 16.59 9.31 -10.48
C THR A 163 15.25 8.56 -10.44
N LEU A 164 14.22 9.16 -9.83
CA LEU A 164 12.86 8.64 -9.79
C LEU A 164 12.00 9.37 -10.83
N ILE A 165 11.55 8.65 -11.86
CA ILE A 165 10.76 9.22 -12.96
C ILE A 165 9.27 8.92 -12.74
N GLY A 166 8.45 9.96 -12.67
CA GLY A 166 6.99 9.90 -12.55
C GLY A 166 6.28 10.61 -13.69
N GLN A 167 5.08 10.15 -14.08
CA GLN A 167 4.30 10.79 -15.15
C GLN A 167 3.43 11.96 -14.66
N GLU A 168 3.20 12.04 -13.35
CA GLU A 168 2.34 13.04 -12.72
C GLU A 168 3.22 14.17 -12.16
N ASP A 169 2.80 15.41 -12.36
CA ASP A 169 3.48 16.61 -11.83
C ASP A 169 3.10 16.85 -10.36
N CYS A 170 3.42 15.88 -9.51
CA CYS A 170 3.20 15.94 -8.07
C CYS A 170 4.11 14.92 -7.36
N ALA A 171 4.31 15.12 -6.05
CA ALA A 171 5.01 14.14 -5.23
C ALA A 171 4.30 12.77 -5.27
N PRO A 172 5.05 11.64 -5.22
CA PRO A 172 4.47 10.32 -5.08
C PRO A 172 3.47 10.23 -3.94
N TYR A 173 2.32 9.59 -4.17
CA TYR A 173 1.21 9.57 -3.22
C TYR A 173 0.59 8.17 -3.08
N ASP A 174 -0.16 7.99 -1.99
CA ASP A 174 -0.89 6.76 -1.68
C ASP A 174 -2.12 6.62 -2.58
N ARG A 175 -2.03 5.77 -3.62
CA ARG A 175 -3.17 5.53 -4.52
C ARG A 175 -4.30 4.74 -3.84
N THR A 176 -4.04 4.05 -2.72
CA THR A 176 -5.09 3.32 -2.00
C THR A 176 -6.11 4.26 -1.35
N ALA A 177 -5.75 5.54 -1.19
CA ALA A 177 -6.61 6.62 -0.72
C ALA A 177 -7.65 7.05 -1.76
N LEU A 178 -7.35 6.88 -3.06
CA LEU A 178 -8.18 7.37 -4.16
C LEU A 178 -9.60 6.79 -4.12
N SER A 179 -9.72 5.46 -4.01
CA SER A 179 -11.02 4.77 -3.92
C SER A 179 -11.68 4.86 -2.55
N LYS A 180 -11.03 5.49 -1.56
CA LYS A 180 -11.48 5.54 -0.17
C LYS A 180 -11.74 6.97 0.26
N ASN A 181 -10.85 7.53 1.09
CA ASN A 181 -11.03 8.83 1.72
C ASN A 181 -11.03 9.99 0.71
N VAL A 182 -10.39 9.87 -0.45
CA VAL A 182 -10.42 10.93 -1.48
C VAL A 182 -11.80 11.03 -2.12
N LEU A 183 -12.42 9.91 -2.52
CA LEU A 183 -13.77 9.93 -3.07
C LEU A 183 -14.86 10.14 -2.00
N ALA A 184 -14.64 9.66 -0.77
CA ALA A 184 -15.58 9.83 0.34
C ALA A 184 -15.49 11.21 1.00
N GLY A 185 -14.36 11.92 0.82
CA GLY A 185 -13.99 13.11 1.56
C GLY A 185 -14.83 14.36 1.27
N LYS A 186 -14.75 15.32 2.19
CA LYS A 186 -15.11 16.73 1.94
C LYS A 186 -13.98 17.40 1.15
N ALA A 187 -14.25 18.55 0.54
CA ALA A 187 -13.35 19.21 -0.41
C ALA A 187 -11.89 19.35 0.08
N GLU A 188 -11.68 19.63 1.37
CA GLU A 188 -10.33 19.74 1.97
C GLU A 188 -9.55 18.41 2.09
N HIS A 189 -10.20 17.25 1.89
CA HIS A 189 -9.61 15.90 1.96
C HIS A 189 -9.52 15.20 0.59
N ASN A 190 -9.78 15.90 -0.53
CA ASN A 190 -9.81 15.32 -1.87
C ASN A 190 -8.41 15.18 -2.51
N ALA A 191 -7.34 15.29 -1.72
CA ALA A 191 -5.98 15.02 -2.14
C ALA A 191 -5.46 13.74 -1.44
N PRO A 192 -4.86 12.79 -2.18
CA PRO A 192 -4.22 11.63 -1.56
C PRO A 192 -3.00 12.07 -0.75
N PRO A 193 -2.71 11.40 0.38
CA PRO A 193 -1.54 11.72 1.18
C PRO A 193 -0.25 11.35 0.43
N PRO A 194 0.82 12.14 0.55
CA PRO A 194 2.10 11.82 -0.07
C PRO A 194 2.72 10.59 0.59
N LEU A 195 3.55 9.83 -0.15
CA LEU A 195 4.26 8.66 0.38
C LEU A 195 5.46 9.04 1.25
N ARG A 196 6.05 10.19 0.97
CA ARG A 196 7.15 10.80 1.72
C ARG A 196 6.91 12.30 1.83
N PRO A 197 7.35 12.97 2.90
CA PRO A 197 7.34 14.43 2.94
C PRO A 197 8.21 14.98 1.80
N GLU A 198 7.89 16.17 1.31
CA GLU A 198 8.53 16.75 0.11
C GLU A 198 10.05 16.88 0.26
N ASN A 199 10.52 17.26 1.46
CA ASN A 199 11.95 17.38 1.78
C ASN A 199 12.70 16.05 1.84
N PHE A 200 12.02 14.90 1.85
CA PHE A 200 12.66 13.59 1.89
C PHE A 200 13.60 13.39 0.70
N TYR A 201 13.12 13.71 -0.50
CA TYR A 201 13.84 13.43 -1.74
C TYR A 201 15.13 14.25 -1.83
N GLU A 202 15.09 15.52 -1.45
CA GLU A 202 16.29 16.36 -1.35
C GLU A 202 17.25 15.86 -0.25
N THR A 203 16.73 15.60 0.95
CA THR A 203 17.54 15.11 2.09
C THR A 203 18.26 13.79 1.80
N HIS A 204 17.70 12.97 0.91
CA HIS A 204 18.23 11.65 0.55
C HIS A 204 18.82 11.62 -0.86
N ASP A 205 19.14 12.77 -1.47
CA ASP A 205 19.74 12.86 -2.81
C ASP A 205 19.01 12.02 -3.88
N VAL A 206 17.68 12.04 -3.88
CA VAL A 206 16.82 11.38 -4.87
C VAL A 206 16.28 12.43 -5.84
N VAL A 207 16.73 12.40 -7.09
CA VAL A 207 16.27 13.33 -8.12
C VAL A 207 14.89 12.87 -8.61
N CYS A 208 13.85 13.61 -8.25
CA CYS A 208 12.52 13.39 -8.81
C CYS A 208 12.40 14.09 -10.16
N ARG A 209 11.96 13.35 -11.18
CA ARG A 209 11.78 13.87 -12.53
C ARG A 209 10.38 13.56 -13.04
N VAL A 210 9.70 14.60 -13.52
CA VAL A 210 8.44 14.43 -14.27
C VAL A 210 8.76 14.07 -15.71
N GLY A 211 8.20 12.96 -16.20
CA GLY A 211 8.43 12.48 -17.55
C GLY A 211 7.71 11.17 -17.84
N ARG A 212 7.30 11.01 -19.10
CA ARG A 212 6.73 9.74 -19.59
C ARG A 212 7.78 9.01 -20.41
N VAL A 213 8.21 7.84 -19.93
CA VAL A 213 9.03 6.90 -20.71
C VAL A 213 8.16 6.32 -21.83
N VAL A 214 8.66 6.37 -23.06
CA VAL A 214 7.96 5.90 -24.27
C VAL A 214 8.69 4.77 -24.99
N ALA A 215 9.97 4.53 -24.66
CA ALA A 215 10.69 3.34 -25.09
C ALA A 215 11.85 2.99 -24.15
N MET A 216 12.29 1.75 -24.22
CA MET A 216 13.52 1.26 -23.58
C MET A 216 14.34 0.41 -24.55
N GLU A 217 15.66 0.63 -24.54
CA GLU A 217 16.66 -0.24 -25.16
C GLU A 217 17.36 -1.07 -24.08
N PRO A 218 17.08 -2.38 -23.94
CA PRO A 218 17.59 -3.19 -22.84
C PRO A 218 19.12 -3.35 -22.83
N GLU A 219 19.75 -3.53 -23.99
CA GLU A 219 21.18 -3.81 -24.16
C GLU A 219 22.04 -2.66 -23.61
N THR A 220 21.56 -1.43 -23.80
CA THR A 220 22.25 -0.21 -23.36
C THR A 220 21.65 0.38 -22.09
N ARG A 221 20.55 -0.19 -21.56
CA ARG A 221 19.74 0.36 -20.46
C ARG A 221 19.32 1.82 -20.73
N THR A 222 19.02 2.14 -21.98
CA THR A 222 18.63 3.49 -22.39
C THR A 222 17.12 3.64 -22.39
N LEU A 223 16.60 4.65 -21.71
CA LEU A 223 15.20 5.04 -21.67
C LEU A 223 15.00 6.27 -22.53
N ARG A 224 13.98 6.26 -23.39
CA ARG A 224 13.55 7.44 -24.16
C ARG A 224 12.30 8.04 -23.53
N LEU A 225 12.35 9.33 -23.24
CA LEU A 225 11.22 10.11 -22.74
C LEU A 225 10.40 10.70 -23.89
N ALA A 226 9.14 11.04 -23.60
CA ALA A 226 8.21 11.62 -24.57
C ALA A 226 8.64 12.99 -25.11
N ASP A 227 9.48 13.72 -24.37
CA ASP A 227 10.09 14.99 -24.77
C ASP A 227 11.30 14.82 -25.71
N GLY A 228 11.69 13.57 -26.01
CA GLY A 228 12.82 13.23 -26.87
C GLY A 228 14.14 13.00 -26.13
N GLU A 229 14.21 13.29 -24.82
CA GLU A 229 15.43 13.05 -24.04
C GLU A 229 15.69 11.54 -23.88
N SER A 230 16.97 11.18 -23.83
CA SER A 230 17.43 9.82 -23.56
C SER A 230 18.28 9.77 -22.31
N LEU A 231 17.97 8.81 -21.43
CA LEU A 231 18.62 8.61 -20.13
C LEU A 231 19.15 7.18 -20.02
N SER A 232 20.34 7.00 -19.44
CA SER A 232 20.90 5.67 -19.15
C SER A 232 21.52 5.63 -17.75
N ALA A 233 21.61 4.42 -17.19
CA ALA A 233 22.14 4.19 -15.86
C ALA A 233 22.77 2.80 -15.71
N ASP A 234 23.56 2.60 -14.65
CA ASP A 234 24.06 1.27 -14.29
C ASP A 234 22.92 0.30 -13.98
N HIS A 235 21.86 0.80 -13.35
CA HIS A 235 20.65 0.01 -13.09
C HIS A 235 19.40 0.75 -13.51
N VAL A 236 18.45 0.02 -14.08
CA VAL A 236 17.08 0.48 -14.36
C VAL A 236 16.11 -0.39 -13.58
N VAL A 237 15.27 0.23 -12.76
CA VAL A 237 14.17 -0.42 -12.05
C VAL A 237 12.86 0.02 -12.69
N LEU A 238 12.18 -0.91 -13.34
CA LEU A 238 10.89 -0.69 -13.97
C LEU A 238 9.78 -0.94 -12.94
N ALA A 239 9.13 0.13 -12.51
CA ALA A 239 7.97 0.12 -11.61
C ALA A 239 6.72 0.73 -12.28
N PRO A 240 6.36 0.35 -13.53
CA PRO A 240 5.34 1.07 -14.30
C PRO A 240 3.93 0.89 -13.74
N GLY A 241 3.71 -0.13 -12.90
CA GLY A 241 2.39 -0.48 -12.40
C GLY A 241 1.47 -0.98 -13.51
N SER A 242 0.18 -0.68 -13.38
CA SER A 242 -0.85 -1.06 -14.36
C SER A 242 -1.72 0.11 -14.81
N THR A 243 -2.34 -0.07 -15.98
CA THR A 243 -3.31 0.80 -16.62
C THR A 243 -4.71 0.19 -16.51
N PRO A 244 -5.75 0.94 -16.07
CA PRO A 244 -7.12 0.45 -16.05
C PRO A 244 -7.62 -0.01 -17.42
N ARG A 245 -8.45 -1.06 -17.44
CA ARG A 245 -9.20 -1.46 -18.63
C ARG A 245 -10.42 -0.55 -18.78
N MET A 246 -10.62 -0.02 -19.99
CA MET A 246 -11.85 0.69 -20.34
C MET A 246 -12.92 -0.31 -20.78
N LEU A 247 -14.20 0.06 -20.63
CA LEU A 247 -15.30 -0.73 -21.18
C LEU A 247 -15.19 -0.79 -22.71
N ASP A 248 -15.36 -1.99 -23.26
CA ASP A 248 -15.40 -2.22 -24.70
C ASP A 248 -16.87 -2.34 -25.16
N VAL A 249 -17.58 -1.21 -25.11
CA VAL A 249 -18.99 -1.12 -25.48
C VAL A 249 -19.27 0.20 -26.21
N PRO A 250 -20.34 0.29 -27.02
CA PRO A 250 -20.75 1.57 -27.61
C PRO A 250 -20.97 2.63 -26.52
N GLY A 251 -20.47 3.85 -26.77
CA GLY A 251 -20.59 5.00 -25.87
C GLY A 251 -19.56 5.04 -24.72
N HIS A 252 -18.54 4.18 -24.72
CA HIS A 252 -17.47 4.19 -23.71
C HIS A 252 -16.61 5.47 -23.70
N ASP A 253 -16.66 6.25 -24.77
CA ASP A 253 -15.92 7.50 -24.99
C ASP A 253 -16.73 8.76 -24.66
N LEU A 254 -17.98 8.61 -24.23
CA LEU A 254 -18.83 9.73 -23.78
C LEU A 254 -18.23 10.44 -22.56
N LYS A 255 -18.44 11.76 -22.48
CA LYS A 255 -18.06 12.53 -21.28
C LYS A 255 -18.85 12.02 -20.07
N GLY A 256 -18.17 11.89 -18.94
CA GLY A 256 -18.75 11.31 -17.72
C GLY A 256 -18.52 9.81 -17.57
N VAL A 257 -17.81 9.17 -18.51
CA VAL A 257 -17.27 7.82 -18.37
C VAL A 257 -15.81 7.91 -17.90
N PHE A 258 -15.49 7.26 -16.79
CA PHE A 258 -14.19 7.34 -16.13
C PHE A 258 -13.63 5.96 -15.80
N THR A 259 -12.32 5.92 -15.55
CA THR A 259 -11.67 4.88 -14.75
C THR A 259 -11.10 5.56 -13.49
N LEU A 260 -10.54 4.79 -12.55
CA LEU A 260 -9.91 5.34 -11.35
C LEU A 260 -8.49 4.76 -11.19
N ARG A 261 -7.46 5.58 -11.42
CA ARG A 261 -6.05 5.22 -11.16
C ARG A 261 -5.22 6.37 -10.60
N THR A 262 -5.52 7.58 -11.03
CA THR A 262 -4.76 8.79 -10.71
C THR A 262 -5.56 9.75 -9.84
N SER A 263 -4.88 10.70 -9.19
CA SER A 263 -5.52 11.81 -8.48
C SER A 263 -6.42 12.63 -9.41
N ARG A 264 -6.00 12.80 -10.68
CA ARG A 264 -6.80 13.48 -11.72
C ARG A 264 -8.11 12.74 -11.99
N ASP A 265 -8.08 11.41 -12.05
CA ASP A 265 -9.30 10.60 -12.27
C ASP A 265 -10.30 10.80 -11.12
N ALA A 266 -9.82 10.72 -9.87
CA ALA A 266 -10.66 10.93 -8.69
C ALA A 266 -11.31 12.32 -8.69
N GLN A 267 -10.54 13.36 -9.03
CA GLN A 267 -11.04 14.72 -9.16
C GLN A 267 -12.05 14.87 -10.31
N ALA A 268 -11.83 14.20 -11.44
CA ALA A 268 -12.74 14.22 -12.58
C ALA A 268 -14.08 13.56 -12.23
N ILE A 269 -14.04 12.40 -11.56
CA ILE A 269 -15.24 11.72 -11.05
C ILE A 269 -16.01 12.64 -10.11
N LEU A 270 -15.35 13.23 -9.10
CA LEU A 270 -16.01 14.14 -8.16
C LEU A 270 -16.59 15.37 -8.87
N SER A 271 -15.86 15.96 -9.81
CA SER A 271 -16.29 17.15 -10.54
C SER A 271 -17.48 16.89 -11.47
N SER A 272 -17.69 15.65 -11.90
CA SER A 272 -18.78 15.28 -12.80
C SER A 272 -20.17 15.37 -12.15
N GLY A 273 -20.26 15.30 -10.82
CA GLY A 273 -21.57 15.31 -10.18
C GLY A 273 -21.68 15.67 -8.71
N ARG A 274 -20.59 15.95 -7.97
CA ARG A 274 -20.68 16.29 -6.52
C ARG A 274 -21.60 17.47 -6.18
N ALA A 275 -21.82 18.39 -7.13
CA ALA A 275 -22.70 19.55 -6.94
C ALA A 275 -24.19 19.22 -7.22
N ARG A 276 -24.49 18.03 -7.75
CA ARG A 276 -25.85 17.60 -8.08
C ARG A 276 -26.52 17.04 -6.83
N ARG A 277 -27.79 17.38 -6.62
CA ARG A 277 -28.59 16.82 -5.52
C ARG A 277 -28.87 15.32 -5.70
N ASP A 278 -29.13 14.90 -6.94
CA ASP A 278 -29.45 13.52 -7.30
C ASP A 278 -28.35 12.90 -8.17
N TRP A 279 -27.09 12.96 -7.72
CA TRP A 279 -25.97 12.44 -8.49
C TRP A 279 -26.09 10.92 -8.69
N ARG A 280 -26.39 10.46 -9.92
CA ARG A 280 -26.51 9.04 -10.24
C ARG A 280 -25.20 8.50 -10.79
N VAL A 281 -24.63 7.53 -10.09
CA VAL A 281 -23.37 6.88 -10.47
C VAL A 281 -23.62 5.41 -10.76
N VAL A 282 -23.17 4.96 -11.93
CA VAL A 282 -23.08 3.53 -12.25
C VAL A 282 -21.62 3.09 -12.17
N ILE A 283 -21.34 2.09 -11.33
CA ILE A 283 -20.05 1.44 -11.22
C ILE A 283 -20.11 0.14 -12.03
N CYS A 284 -19.23 0.03 -13.03
CA CYS A 284 -19.14 -1.15 -13.90
C CYS A 284 -17.99 -2.04 -13.43
N GLY A 285 -18.31 -3.21 -12.89
CA GLY A 285 -17.37 -4.18 -12.36
C GLY A 285 -17.42 -4.32 -10.84
N GLY A 286 -17.13 -5.53 -10.36
CA GLY A 286 -17.12 -5.90 -8.94
C GLY A 286 -15.71 -6.06 -8.35
N SER A 287 -14.70 -5.35 -8.87
CA SER A 287 -13.34 -5.40 -8.31
C SER A 287 -13.26 -4.67 -6.96
N PHE A 288 -12.19 -4.91 -6.18
CA PHE A 288 -12.01 -4.24 -4.89
C PHE A 288 -12.03 -2.71 -5.01
N ILE A 289 -11.36 -2.15 -6.01
CA ILE A 289 -11.34 -0.70 -6.27
C ILE A 289 -12.73 -0.20 -6.66
N ALA A 290 -13.46 -0.94 -7.50
CA ALA A 290 -14.81 -0.57 -7.92
C ALA A 290 -15.78 -0.53 -6.73
N MET A 291 -15.75 -1.57 -5.90
CA MET A 291 -16.57 -1.67 -4.70
C MET A 291 -16.21 -0.55 -3.71
N GLU A 292 -14.93 -0.33 -3.41
CA GLU A 292 -14.49 0.78 -2.56
C GLU A 292 -14.94 2.14 -3.09
N ALA A 293 -14.78 2.42 -4.39
CA ALA A 293 -15.25 3.65 -5.00
C ALA A 293 -16.77 3.79 -4.90
N ALA A 294 -17.53 2.70 -5.08
CA ALA A 294 -18.97 2.69 -4.88
C ALA A 294 -19.37 3.06 -3.45
N ALA A 295 -18.68 2.49 -2.45
CA ALA A 295 -18.91 2.81 -1.04
C ALA A 295 -18.56 4.27 -0.73
N ALA A 296 -17.43 4.76 -1.22
CA ALA A 296 -16.97 6.13 -1.02
C ALA A 296 -17.91 7.15 -1.65
N LEU A 297 -18.34 6.94 -2.90
CA LEU A 297 -19.29 7.81 -3.59
C LEU A 297 -20.67 7.77 -2.93
N ARG A 298 -21.09 6.61 -2.41
CA ARG A 298 -22.33 6.52 -1.63
C ARG A 298 -22.25 7.34 -0.34
N GLN A 299 -21.12 7.28 0.37
CA GLN A 299 -20.87 8.11 1.56
C GLN A 299 -20.82 9.60 1.23
N HIS A 300 -20.41 9.96 0.01
CA HIS A 300 -20.48 11.33 -0.51
C HIS A 300 -21.91 11.79 -0.84
N GLY A 301 -22.90 10.89 -0.83
CA GLY A 301 -24.31 11.18 -1.08
C GLY A 301 -24.81 10.81 -2.47
N ALA A 302 -23.99 10.17 -3.32
CA ALA A 302 -24.43 9.72 -4.64
C ALA A 302 -25.45 8.57 -4.55
N ASN A 303 -26.31 8.48 -5.58
CA ASN A 303 -27.16 7.32 -5.84
C ASN A 303 -26.36 6.33 -6.67
N VAL A 304 -25.86 5.27 -6.02
CA VAL A 304 -24.90 4.34 -6.63
C VAL A 304 -25.59 3.04 -7.03
N THR A 305 -25.40 2.63 -8.28
CA THR A 305 -25.72 1.29 -8.78
C THR A 305 -24.44 0.59 -9.23
N ILE A 306 -24.19 -0.61 -8.75
CA ILE A 306 -23.09 -1.47 -9.19
C ILE A 306 -23.64 -2.48 -10.19
N VAL A 307 -22.99 -2.61 -11.34
CA VAL A 307 -23.28 -3.63 -12.36
C VAL A 307 -22.07 -4.53 -12.45
N ALA A 308 -22.23 -5.82 -12.16
CA ALA A 308 -21.12 -6.76 -12.14
C ALA A 308 -21.53 -8.14 -12.66
N ASP A 309 -20.61 -8.79 -13.38
CA ASP A 309 -20.77 -10.15 -13.88
C ASP A 309 -21.11 -11.17 -12.80
N PRO A 310 -20.41 -11.28 -11.66
CA PRO A 310 -20.78 -12.24 -10.63
C PRO A 310 -22.08 -11.81 -9.93
N ALA A 311 -22.93 -12.78 -9.59
CA ALA A 311 -24.17 -12.53 -8.85
C ALA A 311 -23.89 -12.14 -7.38
N ILE A 312 -22.76 -12.62 -6.85
CA ILE A 312 -22.28 -12.39 -5.49
C ILE A 312 -20.87 -11.79 -5.60
N PRO A 313 -20.61 -10.62 -4.97
CA PRO A 313 -19.32 -9.97 -5.11
C PRO A 313 -18.22 -10.85 -4.52
N PHE A 314 -17.11 -10.96 -5.26
CA PHE A 314 -15.91 -11.70 -4.84
C PHE A 314 -16.12 -13.20 -4.57
N GLU A 315 -17.16 -13.85 -5.09
CA GLU A 315 -17.40 -15.29 -4.82
C GLU A 315 -16.17 -16.18 -5.11
N ASN A 316 -15.43 -15.89 -6.19
CA ASN A 316 -14.21 -16.62 -6.58
C ASN A 316 -12.95 -16.24 -5.79
N VAL A 317 -13.02 -15.24 -4.91
CA VAL A 317 -11.87 -14.74 -4.13
C VAL A 317 -12.08 -14.89 -2.63
N LEU A 318 -13.31 -14.66 -2.16
CA LEU A 318 -13.69 -14.65 -0.76
C LEU A 318 -14.70 -15.75 -0.39
N GLY A 319 -15.28 -16.44 -1.37
CA GLY A 319 -16.37 -17.39 -1.14
C GLY A 319 -17.75 -16.73 -1.09
N VAL A 320 -18.77 -17.58 -1.22
CA VAL A 320 -20.18 -17.18 -1.36
C VAL A 320 -20.70 -16.51 -0.09
N GLU A 321 -20.35 -16.99 1.08
CA GLU A 321 -20.83 -16.48 2.37
C GLU A 321 -20.31 -15.06 2.65
N ILE A 322 -18.99 -14.86 2.48
CA ILE A 322 -18.35 -13.54 2.70
C ILE A 322 -18.82 -12.55 1.64
N GLY A 323 -18.88 -12.98 0.38
CA GLY A 323 -19.42 -12.16 -0.71
C GLY A 323 -20.88 -11.76 -0.49
N GLY A 324 -21.72 -12.70 -0.04
CA GLY A 324 -23.11 -12.45 0.32
C GLY A 324 -23.24 -11.44 1.45
N ARG A 325 -22.39 -11.54 2.47
CA ARG A 325 -22.36 -10.58 3.57
C ARG A 325 -21.94 -9.18 3.12
N LEU A 326 -20.93 -9.08 2.25
CA LEU A 326 -20.53 -7.81 1.64
C LEU A 326 -21.67 -7.21 0.82
N ARG A 327 -22.38 -8.01 0.01
CA ARG A 327 -23.54 -7.52 -0.73
C ARG A 327 -24.62 -6.95 0.21
N ALA A 328 -24.96 -7.66 1.27
CA ALA A 328 -25.92 -7.18 2.27
C ALA A 328 -25.47 -5.87 2.93
N LEU A 329 -24.17 -5.70 3.20
CA LEU A 329 -23.60 -4.44 3.71
C LEU A 329 -23.83 -3.28 2.71
N TYR A 330 -23.67 -3.52 1.41
CA TYR A 330 -23.88 -2.49 0.38
C TYR A 330 -25.36 -2.11 0.24
N GLU A 331 -26.24 -3.10 0.18
CA GLU A 331 -27.69 -2.90 0.09
C GLU A 331 -28.22 -2.16 1.33
N ALA A 332 -27.73 -2.49 2.53
CA ALA A 332 -28.05 -1.78 3.77
C ALA A 332 -27.59 -0.31 3.79
N ASN A 333 -26.56 0.03 3.00
CA ASN A 333 -26.11 1.41 2.82
C ASN A 333 -26.77 2.11 1.61
N GLY A 334 -27.79 1.49 1.01
CA GLY A 334 -28.57 2.05 -0.10
C GLY A 334 -27.87 2.00 -1.45
N VAL A 335 -26.85 1.15 -1.61
CA VAL A 335 -26.27 0.85 -2.93
C VAL A 335 -27.12 -0.23 -3.60
N VAL A 336 -27.44 -0.03 -4.87
CA VAL A 336 -28.14 -1.03 -5.67
C VAL A 336 -27.12 -1.96 -6.33
N TYR A 337 -27.21 -3.27 -6.09
CA TYR A 337 -26.34 -4.25 -6.72
C TYR A 337 -27.08 -5.03 -7.82
N ARG A 338 -26.64 -4.88 -9.07
CA ARG A 338 -27.08 -5.64 -10.25
C ARG A 338 -26.02 -6.69 -10.58
N GLY A 339 -26.01 -7.77 -9.79
CA GLY A 339 -25.15 -8.93 -10.03
C GLY A 339 -25.67 -9.82 -11.15
N GLY A 340 -24.79 -10.58 -11.80
CA GLY A 340 -25.17 -11.42 -12.94
C GLY A 340 -25.45 -10.61 -14.22
N ARG A 341 -24.95 -9.37 -14.30
CA ARG A 341 -25.28 -8.43 -15.38
C ARG A 341 -24.03 -7.76 -15.93
N ARG A 342 -24.09 -7.45 -17.24
CA ARG A 342 -23.10 -6.64 -17.94
C ARG A 342 -23.74 -5.38 -18.52
N VAL A 343 -22.93 -4.32 -18.64
CA VAL A 343 -23.29 -3.18 -19.48
C VAL A 343 -23.13 -3.58 -20.95
N ALA A 344 -24.17 -3.40 -21.74
CA ALA A 344 -24.17 -3.68 -23.17
C ALA A 344 -23.86 -2.42 -24.01
N LYS A 345 -24.30 -1.25 -23.55
CA LYS A 345 -23.94 0.06 -24.13
C LYS A 345 -24.16 1.20 -23.14
N ILE A 346 -23.43 2.29 -23.33
CA ILE A 346 -23.64 3.55 -22.63
C ILE A 346 -24.40 4.48 -23.59
N VAL A 347 -25.41 5.18 -23.09
CA VAL A 347 -26.29 6.06 -23.88
C VAL A 347 -26.20 7.49 -23.40
N GLY A 348 -26.27 8.42 -24.35
CA GLY A 348 -26.12 9.85 -24.12
C GLY A 348 -25.86 10.57 -25.44
N ASP A 349 -25.89 11.90 -25.40
CA ASP A 349 -25.48 12.76 -26.51
C ASP A 349 -23.97 13.02 -26.41
N ASP A 350 -23.56 14.19 -25.93
CA ASP A 350 -22.14 14.49 -25.63
C ASP A 350 -21.68 13.93 -24.27
N HIS A 351 -22.62 13.68 -23.37
CA HIS A 351 -22.39 13.21 -22.00
C HIS A 351 -23.25 11.99 -21.73
N VAL A 352 -22.79 11.14 -20.82
CA VAL A 352 -23.58 10.00 -20.34
C VAL A 352 -24.92 10.45 -19.77
N GLY A 353 -25.99 9.80 -20.21
CA GLY A 353 -27.33 9.91 -19.65
C GLY A 353 -27.83 8.59 -19.03
N GLY A 354 -27.18 7.47 -19.36
CA GLY A 354 -27.51 6.16 -18.81
C GLY A 354 -26.68 5.01 -19.37
N VAL A 355 -26.95 3.82 -18.87
CA VAL A 355 -26.43 2.55 -19.39
C VAL A 355 -27.58 1.61 -19.72
N ILE A 356 -27.39 0.79 -20.75
CA ILE A 356 -28.28 -0.33 -21.07
C ILE A 356 -27.54 -1.62 -20.74
N LEU A 357 -28.20 -2.49 -19.98
CA LEU A 357 -27.66 -3.79 -19.59
C LEU A 357 -27.91 -4.85 -20.67
N ASP A 358 -27.24 -5.99 -20.54
CA ASP A 358 -27.36 -7.15 -21.44
C ASP A 358 -28.77 -7.75 -21.54
N ASN A 359 -29.62 -7.53 -20.54
CA ASN A 359 -31.04 -7.91 -20.54
C ASN A 359 -31.99 -6.81 -21.07
N GLY A 360 -31.47 -5.67 -21.51
CA GLY A 360 -32.25 -4.52 -21.98
C GLY A 360 -32.74 -3.57 -20.89
N GLU A 361 -32.46 -3.82 -19.60
CA GLU A 361 -32.74 -2.87 -18.52
C GLU A 361 -31.98 -1.56 -18.76
N SER A 362 -32.65 -0.42 -18.58
CA SER A 362 -32.05 0.91 -18.69
C SER A 362 -31.86 1.51 -17.31
N LEU A 363 -30.64 1.94 -17.01
CA LEU A 363 -30.28 2.64 -15.78
C LEU A 363 -29.86 4.07 -16.13
N ALA A 364 -30.50 5.07 -15.53
CA ALA A 364 -30.07 6.45 -15.71
C ALA A 364 -28.78 6.73 -14.93
N ALA A 365 -27.84 7.44 -15.55
CA ALA A 365 -26.52 7.70 -14.98
C ALA A 365 -26.01 9.07 -15.42
N ASP A 366 -25.49 9.85 -14.49
CA ASP A 366 -24.75 11.09 -14.76
C ASP A 366 -23.23 10.83 -14.80
N THR A 367 -22.81 9.67 -14.29
CA THR A 367 -21.41 9.26 -14.19
C THR A 367 -21.32 7.74 -14.28
N VAL A 368 -20.37 7.25 -15.08
CA VAL A 368 -20.02 5.84 -15.17
C VAL A 368 -18.56 5.67 -14.78
N VAL A 369 -18.26 4.74 -13.88
CA VAL A 369 -16.88 4.40 -13.50
C VAL A 369 -16.61 2.94 -13.82
N ALA A 370 -15.68 2.70 -14.73
CA ALA A 370 -15.21 1.37 -15.09
C ALA A 370 -14.14 0.88 -14.10
N GLY A 371 -14.42 -0.25 -13.46
CA GLY A 371 -13.54 -0.95 -12.53
C GLY A 371 -13.47 -2.45 -12.83
N ILE A 372 -13.21 -2.77 -14.10
CA ILE A 372 -13.22 -4.14 -14.67
C ILE A 372 -11.81 -4.77 -14.76
N GLY A 373 -10.90 -4.33 -13.89
CA GLY A 373 -9.51 -4.80 -13.85
C GLY A 373 -8.55 -3.91 -14.63
N VAL A 374 -7.30 -4.37 -14.72
CA VAL A 374 -6.17 -3.60 -15.27
C VAL A 374 -5.34 -4.46 -16.24
N ARG A 375 -4.37 -3.82 -16.90
CA ARG A 375 -3.28 -4.47 -17.64
C ARG A 375 -1.94 -3.86 -17.23
N PRO A 376 -0.82 -4.60 -17.25
CA PRO A 376 0.50 -4.02 -17.00
C PRO A 376 0.79 -2.83 -17.91
N ALA A 377 1.40 -1.77 -17.36
CA ALA A 377 1.70 -0.54 -18.11
C ALA A 377 3.04 -0.65 -18.85
N THR A 378 3.17 -1.67 -19.70
CA THR A 378 4.44 -2.12 -20.29
C THR A 378 4.59 -1.82 -21.78
N ASP A 379 3.67 -1.05 -22.37
CA ASP A 379 3.62 -0.73 -23.81
C ASP A 379 4.89 -0.08 -24.38
N PHE A 380 5.74 0.50 -23.53
CA PHE A 380 7.01 1.12 -23.92
C PHE A 380 8.18 0.12 -24.02
N LEU A 381 7.96 -1.16 -23.71
CA LEU A 381 9.00 -2.18 -23.73
C LEU A 381 8.97 -3.01 -25.02
N PRO A 382 10.11 -3.57 -25.44
CA PRO A 382 10.14 -4.55 -26.52
C PRO A 382 9.26 -5.76 -26.22
N GLN A 383 8.53 -6.24 -27.24
CA GLN A 383 7.67 -7.43 -27.12
C GLN A 383 8.42 -8.68 -26.67
N SER A 384 9.72 -8.78 -26.93
CA SER A 384 10.58 -9.89 -26.48
C SER A 384 10.71 -10.01 -24.96
N LEU A 385 10.42 -8.95 -24.21
CA LEU A 385 10.44 -8.96 -22.74
C LEU A 385 9.07 -9.24 -22.12
N LEU A 386 8.01 -9.26 -22.92
CA LEU A 386 6.63 -9.34 -22.43
C LEU A 386 6.12 -10.77 -22.48
N ALA A 387 5.48 -11.18 -21.38
CA ALA A 387 4.67 -12.37 -21.37
C ALA A 387 3.31 -12.14 -22.06
N GLY A 388 2.56 -13.22 -22.28
CA GLY A 388 1.25 -13.16 -22.95
C GLY A 388 0.18 -12.30 -22.25
N ASP A 389 0.32 -12.03 -20.95
CA ASP A 389 -0.56 -11.12 -20.18
C ASP A 389 -0.02 -9.67 -20.11
N GLY A 390 1.09 -9.38 -20.80
CA GLY A 390 1.79 -8.10 -20.81
C GLY A 390 2.71 -7.87 -19.60
N GLY A 391 2.77 -8.79 -18.64
CA GLY A 391 3.72 -8.70 -17.52
C GLY A 391 5.13 -9.12 -17.91
N ILE A 392 6.09 -9.03 -16.98
CA ILE A 392 7.50 -9.29 -17.23
C ILE A 392 8.01 -10.33 -16.24
N ASP A 393 8.58 -11.42 -16.73
CA ASP A 393 9.11 -12.48 -15.88
C ASP A 393 10.38 -12.02 -15.16
N VAL A 394 10.44 -12.22 -13.84
CA VAL A 394 11.57 -11.87 -12.99
C VAL A 394 12.12 -13.07 -12.23
N ASP A 395 13.41 -13.09 -11.89
CA ASP A 395 13.95 -14.05 -10.92
C ASP A 395 13.55 -13.69 -9.46
N GLY A 396 13.98 -14.49 -8.48
CA GLY A 396 13.71 -14.23 -7.06
C GLY A 396 14.25 -12.87 -6.57
N ARG A 397 15.20 -12.25 -7.28
CA ARG A 397 15.82 -10.96 -6.95
C ARG A 397 15.24 -9.80 -7.77
N MET A 398 14.08 -10.04 -8.39
CA MET A 398 13.37 -9.09 -9.23
C MET A 398 14.15 -8.69 -10.49
N ARG A 399 15.15 -9.48 -10.93
CA ARG A 399 15.96 -9.21 -12.12
C ARG A 399 15.31 -9.79 -13.37
N VAL A 400 15.45 -9.08 -14.48
CA VAL A 400 15.04 -9.54 -15.83
C VAL A 400 16.27 -9.75 -16.71
N LEU A 401 17.19 -8.79 -16.69
CA LEU A 401 18.46 -8.77 -17.41
C LEU A 401 19.54 -8.13 -16.52
N PRO A 402 20.84 -8.26 -16.84
CA PRO A 402 21.89 -7.57 -16.10
C PRO A 402 21.63 -6.06 -15.97
N GLY A 403 21.48 -5.58 -14.73
CA GLY A 403 21.19 -4.18 -14.44
C GLY A 403 19.74 -3.76 -14.70
N ILE A 404 18.81 -4.68 -15.01
CA ILE A 404 17.39 -4.37 -15.23
C ILE A 404 16.53 -5.18 -14.27
N HIS A 405 15.70 -4.48 -13.51
CA HIS A 405 14.78 -5.06 -12.53
C HIS A 405 13.34 -4.63 -12.82
N VAL A 406 12.36 -5.45 -12.46
CA VAL A 406 10.93 -5.11 -12.55
C VAL A 406 10.26 -5.36 -11.20
N VAL A 407 9.46 -4.41 -10.75
CA VAL A 407 8.77 -4.46 -9.45
C VAL A 407 7.33 -3.96 -9.56
N GLY A 408 6.49 -4.36 -8.61
CA GLY A 408 5.08 -3.98 -8.53
C GLY A 408 4.19 -4.71 -9.53
N ASP A 409 3.08 -4.08 -9.89
CA ASP A 409 1.98 -4.71 -10.63
C ASP A 409 2.39 -5.36 -11.98
N ALA A 410 3.57 -5.06 -12.54
CA ALA A 410 4.06 -5.61 -13.81
C ALA A 410 4.96 -6.85 -13.64
N ALA A 411 5.45 -7.15 -12.43
CA ALA A 411 6.39 -8.24 -12.18
C ALA A 411 5.68 -9.60 -12.11
N ARG A 412 6.16 -10.57 -12.91
CA ARG A 412 5.71 -11.96 -12.91
C ARG A 412 6.76 -12.86 -12.24
N PHE A 413 6.50 -13.26 -11.01
CA PHE A 413 7.40 -14.11 -10.23
C PHE A 413 6.93 -15.56 -10.25
N MET A 414 7.84 -16.49 -9.91
CA MET A 414 7.53 -17.92 -9.82
C MET A 414 6.99 -18.24 -8.42
N HIS A 415 5.85 -18.93 -8.34
CA HIS A 415 5.31 -19.47 -7.10
C HIS A 415 4.60 -20.78 -7.38
N GLY A 416 4.87 -21.83 -6.60
CA GLY A 416 4.23 -23.15 -6.78
C GLY A 416 4.39 -23.74 -8.20
N GLY A 417 5.53 -23.47 -8.87
CA GLY A 417 5.79 -23.91 -10.24
C GLY A 417 5.03 -23.13 -11.33
N ARG A 418 4.34 -22.03 -10.98
CA ARG A 418 3.59 -21.19 -11.91
C ARG A 418 4.09 -19.75 -11.86
N ARG A 419 4.12 -19.09 -13.02
CA ARG A 419 4.33 -17.64 -13.12
C ARG A 419 3.02 -16.94 -12.79
N MET A 420 3.06 -15.98 -11.86
CA MET A 420 1.91 -15.19 -11.47
C MET A 420 2.30 -13.74 -11.20
N ARG A 421 1.27 -12.88 -11.12
CA ARG A 421 1.39 -11.44 -10.91
C ARG A 421 0.42 -11.04 -9.81
N ILE A 422 0.86 -10.15 -8.93
CA ILE A 422 0.05 -9.68 -7.80
C ILE A 422 0.03 -8.16 -7.79
N GLU A 423 -1.17 -7.60 -7.79
CA GLU A 423 -1.45 -6.17 -7.87
C GLU A 423 -1.77 -5.61 -6.47
N HIS A 424 -0.87 -5.86 -5.52
CA HIS A 424 -1.06 -5.46 -4.12
C HIS A 424 -0.02 -4.45 -3.69
N TRP A 425 -0.48 -3.45 -2.94
CA TRP A 425 0.36 -2.33 -2.54
C TRP A 425 1.58 -2.76 -1.72
N ARG A 426 1.39 -3.63 -0.73
CA ARG A 426 2.51 -4.14 0.11
C ARG A 426 3.47 -5.00 -0.71
N THR A 427 2.96 -5.93 -1.52
CA THR A 427 3.78 -6.75 -2.43
C THR A 427 4.64 -5.88 -3.34
N ALA A 428 4.08 -4.80 -3.90
CA ALA A 428 4.82 -3.88 -4.75
C ALA A 428 5.99 -3.21 -4.02
N GLN A 429 5.81 -2.82 -2.76
CA GLN A 429 6.88 -2.24 -1.95
C GLN A 429 7.93 -3.29 -1.54
N VAL A 430 7.53 -4.52 -1.23
CA VAL A 430 8.43 -5.62 -0.88
C VAL A 430 9.32 -5.99 -2.07
N GLN A 431 8.74 -6.10 -3.27
CA GLN A 431 9.52 -6.27 -4.50
C GLN A 431 10.49 -5.11 -4.72
N GLY A 432 10.08 -3.88 -4.41
CA GLY A 432 10.94 -2.70 -4.43
C GLY A 432 12.15 -2.82 -3.48
N ARG A 433 11.93 -3.34 -2.27
CA ARG A 433 12.96 -3.65 -1.25
C ARG A 433 13.94 -4.72 -1.75
N VAL A 434 13.42 -5.82 -2.27
CA VAL A 434 14.23 -6.93 -2.81
C VAL A 434 15.11 -6.45 -3.97
N ALA A 435 14.56 -5.67 -4.91
CA ALA A 435 15.33 -5.11 -6.00
C ALA A 435 16.44 -4.17 -5.51
N ALA A 436 16.15 -3.28 -4.55
CA ALA A 436 17.15 -2.39 -3.96
C ALA A 436 18.31 -3.14 -3.31
N ARG A 437 18.00 -4.19 -2.52
CA ARG A 437 18.99 -5.06 -1.88
C ARG A 437 19.82 -5.83 -2.91
N ALA A 438 19.19 -6.32 -3.97
CA ALA A 438 19.88 -6.99 -5.06
C ALA A 438 20.83 -6.07 -5.85
N ILE A 439 20.55 -4.76 -5.94
CA ILE A 439 21.41 -3.75 -6.59
C ILE A 439 22.68 -3.51 -5.78
N VAL A 440 22.59 -3.48 -4.45
CA VAL A 440 23.76 -3.31 -3.56
C VAL A 440 24.52 -4.62 -3.29
N GLY A 441 24.11 -5.72 -3.92
CA GLY A 441 24.79 -7.02 -3.81
C GLY A 441 24.40 -7.86 -2.59
N MET A 442 23.28 -7.56 -1.94
CA MET A 442 22.73 -8.41 -0.89
C MET A 442 21.99 -9.62 -1.47
N GLU A 443 22.13 -10.75 -0.79
CA GLU A 443 21.45 -12.01 -1.12
C GLU A 443 20.07 -11.99 -0.45
N ASP A 444 19.05 -11.52 -1.18
CA ASP A 444 17.66 -11.48 -0.72
C ASP A 444 16.74 -11.91 -1.87
N GLU A 445 15.69 -12.65 -1.55
CA GLU A 445 14.76 -13.21 -2.52
C GLU A 445 13.30 -12.94 -2.13
N PHE A 446 12.48 -12.67 -3.15
CA PHE A 446 11.05 -12.52 -3.01
C PHE A 446 10.40 -13.88 -2.78
N ASP A 447 9.98 -14.11 -1.55
CA ASP A 447 9.32 -15.33 -1.08
C ASP A 447 8.24 -14.98 -0.03
N GLU A 448 7.55 -13.86 -0.23
CA GLU A 448 6.59 -13.36 0.75
C GLU A 448 5.19 -13.90 0.50
N ILE A 449 4.48 -14.24 1.57
CA ILE A 449 3.03 -14.43 1.54
C ILE A 449 2.38 -13.07 1.25
N PRO A 450 1.73 -12.90 0.09
CA PRO A 450 1.11 -11.65 -0.28
C PRO A 450 -0.02 -11.30 0.69
N TRP A 451 -0.07 -10.04 1.07
CA TRP A 451 -1.12 -9.53 1.94
C TRP A 451 -1.70 -8.23 1.38
N PHE A 452 -3.02 -8.11 1.47
CA PHE A 452 -3.72 -6.86 1.17
C PHE A 452 -4.91 -6.66 2.10
N TRP A 453 -5.46 -5.46 2.04
CA TRP A 453 -6.69 -5.10 2.74
C TRP A 453 -7.65 -4.39 1.81
N THR A 454 -8.92 -4.45 2.16
CA THR A 454 -9.95 -3.57 1.60
C THR A 454 -10.78 -2.98 2.73
N GLN A 455 -11.25 -1.76 2.55
CA GLN A 455 -12.08 -1.07 3.53
C GLN A 455 -13.29 -0.44 2.87
N GLN A 456 -14.47 -0.87 3.28
CA GLN A 456 -15.76 -0.53 2.65
C GLN A 456 -16.78 -0.32 3.77
N PHE A 457 -17.49 0.82 3.79
CA PHE A 457 -18.45 1.18 4.84
C PHE A 457 -17.95 0.99 6.28
N GLY A 458 -16.69 1.36 6.54
CA GLY A 458 -16.06 1.23 7.86
C GLY A 458 -15.71 -0.19 8.28
N LYS A 459 -15.98 -1.20 7.44
CA LYS A 459 -15.56 -2.59 7.64
C LYS A 459 -14.27 -2.84 6.87
N LYS A 460 -13.31 -3.48 7.53
CA LYS A 460 -12.02 -3.85 6.95
C LYS A 460 -11.95 -5.37 6.82
N LEU A 461 -11.59 -5.82 5.63
CA LEU A 461 -11.17 -7.19 5.39
C LEU A 461 -9.69 -7.21 5.07
N GLU A 462 -9.00 -8.24 5.55
CA GLU A 462 -7.62 -8.52 5.21
C GLU A 462 -7.53 -9.91 4.59
N TYR A 463 -6.63 -10.07 3.63
CA TYR A 463 -6.38 -11.33 2.95
C TYR A 463 -4.88 -11.60 2.93
N ALA A 464 -4.48 -12.83 3.27
CA ALA A 464 -3.12 -13.34 3.12
C ALA A 464 -3.13 -14.61 2.25
N GLY A 465 -2.36 -14.66 1.17
CA GLY A 465 -2.29 -15.79 0.25
C GLY A 465 -1.99 -15.41 -1.21
N TYR A 466 -1.95 -16.41 -2.09
CA TYR A 466 -1.57 -16.25 -3.51
C TYR A 466 -2.75 -16.27 -4.48
N GLN A 467 -3.98 -16.07 -4.01
CA GLN A 467 -5.21 -16.10 -4.84
C GLN A 467 -5.32 -17.38 -5.69
N GLU A 468 -4.87 -18.51 -5.15
CA GLU A 468 -5.09 -19.80 -5.79
C GLU A 468 -6.59 -20.15 -5.76
N GLU A 469 -7.03 -20.99 -6.70
CA GLU A 469 -8.37 -21.58 -6.66
C GLU A 469 -8.57 -22.35 -5.34
N PHE A 470 -9.78 -22.29 -4.80
CA PHE A 470 -10.20 -23.02 -3.62
C PHE A 470 -11.52 -23.77 -3.88
N ASP A 471 -11.77 -24.83 -3.12
CA ASP A 471 -12.99 -25.63 -3.17
C ASP A 471 -13.74 -25.68 -1.83
N HIS A 472 -13.15 -25.13 -0.77
CA HIS A 472 -13.72 -25.07 0.57
C HIS A 472 -13.38 -23.76 1.29
N VAL A 473 -14.34 -23.23 2.05
CA VAL A 473 -14.17 -22.09 2.94
C VAL A 473 -14.64 -22.48 4.33
N GLU A 474 -13.73 -22.47 5.30
CA GLU A 474 -14.05 -22.67 6.71
C GLU A 474 -14.09 -21.32 7.43
N ILE A 475 -15.21 -20.96 8.04
CA ILE A 475 -15.38 -19.66 8.73
C ILE A 475 -15.52 -19.90 10.24
N GLU A 476 -14.65 -19.26 11.01
CA GLU A 476 -14.69 -19.21 12.47
C GLU A 476 -14.96 -17.79 12.96
N GLY A 477 -15.92 -17.64 13.87
CA GLY A 477 -16.29 -16.35 14.47
C GLY A 477 -17.61 -15.80 13.92
N ASP A 478 -17.75 -14.48 13.96
CA ASP A 478 -18.97 -13.77 13.62
C ASP A 478 -18.84 -13.03 12.29
N LEU A 479 -19.36 -13.66 11.23
CA LEU A 479 -19.41 -13.08 9.90
C LEU A 479 -20.35 -11.87 9.82
N GLU A 480 -21.41 -11.82 10.62
CA GLU A 480 -22.40 -10.74 10.57
C GLU A 480 -21.78 -9.39 10.99
N HIS A 481 -20.96 -9.43 12.04
CA HIS A 481 -20.30 -8.25 12.61
C HIS A 481 -18.90 -7.96 12.04
N PHE A 482 -18.41 -8.83 11.14
CA PHE A 482 -17.05 -8.81 10.59
C PHE A 482 -15.96 -9.01 11.66
N ASP A 483 -16.18 -9.97 12.56
CA ASP A 483 -15.19 -10.48 13.53
C ASP A 483 -14.99 -11.98 13.32
N PHE A 484 -14.25 -12.33 12.27
CA PHE A 484 -14.08 -13.72 11.86
C PHE A 484 -12.69 -13.98 11.25
N THR A 485 -12.35 -15.25 11.19
CA THR A 485 -11.26 -15.80 10.39
C THR A 485 -11.87 -16.79 9.41
N ALA A 486 -11.49 -16.71 8.13
CA ALA A 486 -11.90 -17.69 7.13
C ALA A 486 -10.67 -18.29 6.46
N THR A 487 -10.61 -19.61 6.43
CA THR A 487 -9.54 -20.38 5.77
C THR A 487 -10.04 -20.91 4.44
N LEU A 488 -9.38 -20.49 3.35
CA LEU A 488 -9.63 -20.99 2.01
C LEU A 488 -8.74 -22.22 1.78
N SER A 489 -9.34 -23.31 1.31
CA SER A 489 -8.62 -24.57 1.07
C SER A 489 -8.93 -25.14 -0.31
N ARG A 490 -7.93 -25.80 -0.88
CA ARG A 490 -8.05 -26.60 -2.11
C ARG A 490 -7.61 -28.02 -1.81
N GLN A 491 -8.51 -29.00 -1.97
CA GLN A 491 -8.23 -30.40 -1.69
C GLN A 491 -7.62 -30.62 -0.29
N GLY A 492 -8.11 -29.87 0.71
CA GLY A 492 -7.63 -29.92 2.09
C GLY A 492 -6.34 -29.15 2.39
N ARG A 493 -5.67 -28.56 1.37
CA ARG A 493 -4.50 -27.68 1.58
C ARG A 493 -4.97 -26.21 1.73
N PRO A 494 -4.58 -25.50 2.79
CA PRO A 494 -4.83 -24.06 2.89
C PRO A 494 -4.14 -23.28 1.77
N VAL A 495 -4.86 -22.37 1.14
CA VAL A 495 -4.38 -21.51 0.04
C VAL A 495 -4.50 -20.01 0.33
N GLY A 496 -5.27 -19.65 1.36
CA GLY A 496 -5.37 -18.28 1.82
C GLY A 496 -6.19 -18.15 3.09
N VAL A 497 -6.05 -17.01 3.76
CA VAL A 497 -6.81 -16.66 4.96
C VAL A 497 -7.38 -15.25 4.81
N ILE A 498 -8.65 -15.11 5.16
CA ILE A 498 -9.37 -13.83 5.23
C ILE A 498 -9.69 -13.54 6.68
N THR A 499 -9.59 -12.28 7.08
CA THR A 499 -10.06 -11.84 8.40
C THR A 499 -10.88 -10.57 8.34
N GLY A 500 -11.89 -10.50 9.20
CA GLY A 500 -12.51 -9.25 9.62
C GLY A 500 -12.27 -9.10 11.13
N GLY A 501 -11.88 -7.92 11.61
CA GLY A 501 -11.76 -7.65 13.06
C GLY A 501 -10.62 -8.37 13.79
N ARG A 502 -9.93 -9.32 13.14
CA ARG A 502 -8.87 -10.18 13.73
C ARG A 502 -7.48 -9.96 13.09
N PRO A 503 -6.88 -8.76 13.21
CA PRO A 503 -5.63 -8.43 12.52
C PRO A 503 -4.42 -9.25 12.99
N ASP A 504 -4.48 -9.83 14.19
CA ASP A 504 -3.39 -10.63 14.76
C ASP A 504 -3.18 -11.95 13.97
N VAL A 505 -4.24 -12.51 13.39
CA VAL A 505 -4.17 -13.77 12.65
C VAL A 505 -3.35 -13.59 11.38
N THR A 506 -3.69 -12.60 10.55
CA THR A 506 -2.93 -12.28 9.34
C THR A 506 -1.52 -11.77 9.67
N ALA A 507 -1.33 -11.07 10.78
CA ALA A 507 0.00 -10.63 11.23
C ALA A 507 0.96 -11.81 11.45
N ARG A 508 0.51 -12.89 12.09
CA ARG A 508 1.34 -14.10 12.29
C ARG A 508 1.67 -14.81 10.99
N MET A 509 0.77 -14.75 10.00
CA MET A 509 0.96 -15.44 8.74
C MET A 509 1.96 -14.75 7.82
N VAL A 510 2.01 -13.42 7.83
CA VAL A 510 2.93 -12.67 6.94
C VAL A 510 4.35 -12.57 7.48
N VAL A 511 4.52 -12.75 8.79
CA VAL A 511 5.83 -12.71 9.45
C VAL A 511 6.64 -13.94 9.04
N ARG A 512 7.87 -13.68 8.60
CA ARG A 512 8.88 -14.72 8.37
C ARG A 512 9.86 -14.81 9.55
N PRO A 513 10.36 -16.02 9.88
CA PRO A 513 11.51 -16.16 10.77
C PRO A 513 12.66 -15.28 10.28
N LEU A 514 13.39 -14.65 11.21
CA LEU A 514 14.67 -14.03 10.84
C LEU A 514 15.65 -15.14 10.43
N PRO A 515 16.48 -14.93 9.39
CA PRO A 515 17.58 -15.86 9.12
C PRO A 515 18.47 -15.94 10.37
N GLY A 516 18.68 -17.16 10.86
CA GLY A 516 19.45 -17.45 12.07
C GLY A 516 20.95 -17.29 11.90
#